data_AF-X1R4Q2-F1
#
_entry.id   AF-X1R4Q2-F1
#
_cell.length_a   1.000
_cell.length_b   1.000
_cell.length_c   1.000
_cell.angle_alpha   90.00
_cell.angle_beta   90.00
_cell.angle_gamma   90.00
#
_symmetry.space_group_name_H-M   'P 1'
#
loop_
_entity.id
_entity.type
_entity.pdbx_description
1 polymer ?
#
loop_
_entity_poly.entity_id
_entity_poly.type
_entity_poly.pdbx_seq_one_letter_code
_entity_poly.pdbx_strand_id
1 'polypeptide(L)'
;VGVVKESFEYVDITLLNQLEEKLLERERKVSTKIFKVCLKCKVRKPLFQFTTDKRNTNGRASICKKCKIIEYLKYYYGDRDRILIVHKKYRDDHRGERTIYFKDYQENHKEHLQKVGKAWYKKNKRRLKKKRLELKVNSK
;
A
#
# COMPACT_ATOMS: atom_id res chain seq x y z
N VAL A 1 -14.68 73.39 25.38
CA VAL A 1 -14.98 72.02 24.92
C VAL A 1 -13.65 71.35 24.59
N GLY A 2 -13.12 70.57 25.53
CA GLY A 2 -11.83 69.89 25.38
C GLY A 2 -12.01 68.61 24.58
N VAL A 3 -11.46 68.56 23.37
CA VAL A 3 -11.40 67.33 22.56
C VAL A 3 -10.22 66.53 23.10
N VAL A 4 -10.50 65.54 23.93
CA VAL A 4 -9.52 64.53 24.34
C VAL A 4 -9.20 63.73 23.08
N LYS A 5 -8.05 64.00 22.47
CA LYS A 5 -7.52 63.18 21.38
C LYS A 5 -7.11 61.86 22.01
N GLU A 6 -7.93 60.82 21.84
CA GLU A 6 -7.57 59.45 22.18
C GLU A 6 -6.26 59.11 21.47
N SER A 7 -5.22 58.91 22.25
CA SER A 7 -3.91 58.47 21.78
C SER A 7 -4.07 57.07 21.21
N PHE A 8 -4.00 56.94 19.90
CA PHE A 8 -3.99 55.65 19.22
C PHE A 8 -2.74 54.89 19.70
N GLU A 9 -2.97 53.88 20.55
CA GLU A 9 -1.95 53.04 21.15
C GLU A 9 -1.05 52.47 20.05
N TYR A 10 0.25 52.74 20.19
CA TYR A 10 1.29 52.25 19.30
C TYR A 10 1.26 50.71 19.35
N VAL A 11 0.84 50.08 18.26
CA VAL A 11 0.84 48.61 18.18
C VAL A 11 2.29 48.15 18.34
N ASP A 12 2.57 47.41 19.41
CA ASP A 12 3.90 46.87 19.70
C ASP A 12 4.32 45.97 18.52
N ILE A 13 5.22 46.50 17.68
CA ILE A 13 5.76 45.84 16.48
C ILE A 13 6.39 44.49 16.85
N THR A 14 6.96 44.38 18.05
CA THR A 14 7.54 43.16 18.59
C THR A 14 6.47 42.10 18.84
N LEU A 15 5.32 42.50 19.39
CA LEU A 15 4.17 41.62 19.60
C LEU A 15 3.55 41.16 18.27
N LEU A 16 3.46 42.06 17.28
CA LEU A 16 3.02 41.74 15.92
C LEU A 16 3.91 40.67 15.27
N ASN A 17 5.23 40.86 15.29
CA ASN A 17 6.20 39.90 14.73
C ASN A 17 6.10 38.53 15.44
N GLN A 18 5.95 38.52 16.77
CA GLN A 18 5.77 37.28 17.53
C GLN A 18 4.47 36.55 17.17
N LEU A 19 3.39 37.28 16.85
CA LEU A 19 2.13 36.71 16.42
C LEU A 19 2.25 36.13 15.01
N GLU A 20 2.90 36.82 14.08
CA GLU A 20 3.15 36.34 12.72
C GLU A 20 3.94 35.03 12.73
N GLU A 21 5.04 34.96 13.48
CA GLU A 21 5.83 33.72 13.63
C GLU A 21 4.99 32.55 14.19
N LYS A 22 4.13 32.82 15.18
CA LYS A 22 3.21 31.81 15.73
C LYS A 22 2.19 31.33 14.70
N LEU A 23 1.68 32.23 13.86
CA LEU A 23 0.75 31.88 12.77
C LEU A 23 1.45 31.02 11.71
N LEU A 24 2.64 31.42 11.28
CA LEU A 24 3.45 30.67 10.30
C LEU A 24 3.78 29.26 10.80
N GLU A 25 4.15 29.11 12.07
CA GLU A 25 4.45 27.78 12.63
C GLU A 25 3.18 26.90 12.73
N ARG A 26 2.01 27.48 13.03
CA ARG A 26 0.73 26.75 13.01
C ARG A 26 0.38 26.29 11.60
N GLU A 27 0.50 27.16 10.61
CA GLU A 27 0.26 26.82 9.20
C GLU A 27 1.21 25.71 8.74
N ARG A 28 2.49 25.79 9.11
CA ARG A 28 3.49 24.76 8.82
C ARG A 28 3.09 23.40 9.41
N LYS A 29 2.63 23.37 10.67
CA LYS A 29 2.13 22.15 11.35
C LYS A 29 0.88 21.57 10.71
N VAL A 30 -0.05 22.40 10.23
CA VAL A 30 -1.23 21.93 9.48
C VAL A 30 -0.81 21.37 8.12
N SER A 31 0.10 22.05 7.45
CA SER A 31 0.64 21.66 6.16
C SER A 31 1.29 20.27 6.20
N THR A 32 2.03 19.92 7.27
CA THR A 32 2.66 18.59 7.41
C THR A 32 1.67 17.45 7.70
N LYS A 33 0.44 17.77 8.14
CA LYS A 33 -0.66 16.80 8.27
C LYS A 33 -1.32 16.45 6.93
N ILE A 34 -1.14 17.27 5.90
CA ILE A 34 -1.79 17.08 4.58
C ILE A 34 -0.76 16.70 3.52
N PHE A 35 0.44 17.30 3.59
CA PHE A 35 1.51 17.14 2.62
C PHE A 35 2.80 16.66 3.27
N LYS A 36 3.59 15.93 2.49
CA LYS A 36 4.92 15.46 2.87
C LYS A 36 5.85 15.52 1.66
N VAL A 37 7.11 15.84 1.91
CA VAL A 37 8.17 15.79 0.90
C VAL A 37 8.72 14.37 0.83
N CYS A 38 8.78 13.81 -0.39
CA CYS A 38 9.39 12.51 -0.61
C CYS A 38 10.91 12.60 -0.47
N LEU A 39 11.54 11.76 0.37
CA LEU A 39 13.00 11.79 0.52
C LEU A 39 13.76 11.36 -0.73
N LYS A 40 13.12 10.63 -1.65
CA LYS A 40 13.75 10.09 -2.87
C LYS A 40 13.67 11.06 -4.05
N CYS A 41 12.47 11.54 -4.40
CA CYS A 41 12.29 12.48 -5.52
C CYS A 41 12.22 13.95 -5.09
N LYS A 42 12.27 14.25 -3.78
CA LYS A 42 12.23 15.62 -3.20
C LYS A 42 11.00 16.46 -3.55
N VAL A 43 9.97 15.87 -4.17
CA VAL A 43 8.70 16.55 -4.49
C VAL A 43 7.74 16.51 -3.31
N ARG A 44 7.10 17.65 -3.02
CA ARG A 44 5.99 17.81 -2.06
C ARG A 44 4.72 17.13 -2.60
N LYS A 45 4.13 16.22 -1.82
CA LYS A 45 3.00 15.38 -2.24
C LYS A 45 1.98 15.22 -1.11
N PRO A 46 0.70 14.99 -1.42
CA PRO A 46 -0.30 14.65 -0.40
C PRO A 46 0.06 13.36 0.37
N LEU A 47 -0.32 13.25 1.64
CA LEU A 47 -0.03 12.09 2.49
C LEU A 47 -0.56 10.75 1.94
N PHE A 48 -1.66 10.75 1.19
CA PHE A 48 -2.21 9.52 0.60
C PHE A 48 -1.29 8.91 -0.48
N GLN A 49 -0.35 9.70 -1.03
CA GLN A 49 0.68 9.21 -1.94
C GLN A 49 1.83 8.50 -1.22
N PHE A 50 1.80 8.42 0.11
CA PHE A 50 2.75 7.68 0.93
C PHE A 50 2.04 6.47 1.54
N THR A 51 2.79 5.37 1.71
CA THR A 51 2.27 4.18 2.40
C THR A 51 2.18 4.45 3.90
N THR A 52 1.28 3.76 4.59
CA THR A 52 1.28 3.72 6.05
C THR A 52 2.56 3.05 6.54
N ASP A 53 3.12 3.57 7.62
CA ASP A 53 4.31 3.01 8.26
C ASP A 53 4.22 3.28 9.77
N LYS A 54 3.88 2.23 10.52
CA LYS A 54 3.68 2.31 11.98
C LYS A 54 4.98 2.57 12.73
N ARG A 55 6.14 2.40 12.09
CA ARG A 55 7.45 2.62 12.72
C ARG A 55 7.87 4.09 12.71
N ASN A 56 7.29 4.90 11.84
CA ASN A 56 7.59 6.33 11.76
C ASN A 56 6.69 7.13 12.70
N THR A 57 7.25 8.16 13.34
CA THR A 57 6.54 9.11 14.23
C THR A 57 5.28 9.71 13.60
N ASN A 58 5.31 9.93 12.28
CA ASN A 58 4.20 10.52 11.52
C ASN A 58 3.25 9.48 10.89
N GLY A 59 3.42 8.18 11.17
CA GLY A 59 2.57 7.09 10.67
C GLY A 59 2.63 6.84 9.14
N ARG A 60 3.54 7.53 8.44
CA ARG A 60 3.66 7.51 6.97
C ARG A 60 5.10 7.28 6.57
N ALA A 61 5.31 6.56 5.47
CA ALA A 61 6.63 6.33 4.90
C ALA A 61 7.30 7.65 4.47
N SER A 62 8.63 7.67 4.49
CA SER A 62 9.44 8.80 4.03
C SER A 62 9.53 8.92 2.50
N ILE A 63 9.24 7.83 1.79
CA ILE A 63 9.30 7.71 0.32
C ILE A 63 7.88 7.55 -0.23
N CYS A 64 7.55 8.25 -1.32
CA CYS A 64 6.25 8.15 -1.97
C CYS A 64 6.07 6.80 -2.68
N LYS A 65 4.81 6.38 -2.86
CA LYS A 65 4.42 5.13 -3.53
C LYS A 65 5.08 4.97 -4.90
N LYS A 66 5.12 6.04 -5.71
CA LYS A 66 5.75 6.01 -7.05
C LYS A 66 7.23 5.62 -6.97
N CYS A 67 7.99 6.26 -6.08
CA CYS A 67 9.41 5.95 -5.91
C CYS A 67 9.64 4.53 -5.38
N LYS A 68 8.77 4.05 -4.46
CA LYS A 68 8.80 2.66 -4.00
C LYS A 68 8.53 1.67 -5.14
N ILE A 69 7.56 1.96 -6.00
CA ILE A 69 7.23 1.11 -7.16
C ILE A 69 8.43 1.03 -8.10
N ILE A 70 9.04 2.15 -8.46
CA ILE A 70 10.21 2.16 -9.34
C ILE A 70 11.34 1.31 -8.77
N GLU A 71 11.61 1.43 -7.47
CA GLU A 71 12.63 0.64 -6.78
C GLU A 71 12.30 -0.85 -6.75
N TYR A 72 11.05 -1.19 -6.45
CA TYR A 72 10.56 -2.56 -6.52
C TYR A 72 10.72 -3.15 -7.92
N LEU A 73 10.34 -2.41 -8.97
CA LEU A 73 10.46 -2.86 -10.36
C LEU A 73 11.92 -3.03 -10.76
N LYS A 74 12.82 -2.13 -10.33
CA LYS A 74 14.26 -2.28 -10.57
C LYS A 74 14.80 -3.56 -9.94
N TYR A 75 14.46 -3.83 -8.68
CA TYR A 75 14.86 -5.07 -8.01
C TYR A 75 14.27 -6.30 -8.71
N TYR A 76 12.96 -6.28 -9.00
CA TYR A 76 12.26 -7.42 -9.56
C TYR A 76 12.72 -7.76 -10.98
N TYR A 77 12.93 -6.77 -11.85
CA TYR A 77 13.36 -7.00 -13.23
C TYR A 77 14.88 -7.08 -13.39
N GLY A 78 15.65 -6.37 -12.56
CA GLY A 78 17.11 -6.43 -12.59
C GLY A 78 17.67 -7.76 -12.11
N ASP A 79 16.94 -8.45 -11.23
CA ASP A 79 17.36 -9.71 -10.61
C ASP A 79 16.32 -10.83 -10.82
N ARG A 80 15.45 -10.67 -11.82
CA ARG A 80 14.30 -11.56 -12.05
C ARG A 80 14.71 -13.02 -12.13
N ASP A 81 15.70 -13.30 -12.95
CA ASP A 81 16.14 -14.67 -13.23
C ASP A 81 16.75 -15.30 -11.98
N ARG A 82 17.54 -14.54 -11.23
CA ARG A 82 18.06 -14.96 -9.92
C ARG A 82 16.93 -15.30 -8.95
N ILE A 83 15.91 -14.45 -8.83
CA ILE A 83 14.74 -14.69 -7.96
C ILE A 83 14.00 -15.96 -8.40
N LEU A 84 13.79 -16.14 -9.70
CA LEU A 84 13.11 -17.31 -10.25
C LEU A 84 13.91 -18.60 -10.02
N ILE A 85 15.24 -18.56 -10.17
CA ILE A 85 16.14 -19.68 -9.90
C ILE A 85 16.06 -20.07 -8.42
N VAL A 86 16.17 -19.10 -7.51
CA VAL A 86 16.08 -19.35 -6.05
C VAL A 86 14.72 -19.94 -5.69
N HIS A 87 13.61 -19.39 -6.21
CA HIS A 87 12.28 -19.93 -5.97
C HIS A 87 12.11 -21.34 -6.53
N LYS A 88 12.66 -21.62 -7.72
CA LYS A 88 12.64 -22.97 -8.29
C LYS A 88 13.41 -23.93 -7.39
N LYS A 89 14.63 -23.58 -7.00
CA LYS A 89 15.46 -24.38 -6.09
C LYS A 89 14.72 -24.67 -4.79
N TYR A 90 14.15 -23.66 -4.14
CA TYR A 90 13.36 -23.84 -2.93
C TYR A 90 12.18 -24.82 -3.14
N ARG A 91 11.44 -24.69 -4.24
CA ARG A 91 10.33 -25.61 -4.56
C ARG A 91 10.80 -27.05 -4.81
N ASP A 92 11.96 -27.22 -5.44
CA ASP A 92 12.54 -28.52 -5.77
C ASP A 92 13.08 -29.19 -4.49
N ASP A 93 13.84 -28.45 -3.67
CA ASP A 93 14.42 -28.92 -2.41
C ASP A 93 13.32 -29.34 -1.41
N HIS A 94 12.19 -28.63 -1.38
CA HIS A 94 11.07 -28.91 -0.46
C HIS A 94 9.92 -29.67 -1.12
N ARG A 95 10.14 -30.30 -2.28
CA ARG A 95 9.09 -30.99 -3.04
C ARG A 95 8.43 -32.11 -2.24
N GLY A 96 9.24 -32.89 -1.52
CA GLY A 96 8.80 -34.01 -0.67
C GLY A 96 7.92 -33.52 0.48
N GLU A 97 8.44 -32.60 1.30
CA GLU A 97 7.74 -32.02 2.45
C GLU A 97 6.41 -31.37 2.04
N ARG A 98 6.41 -30.60 0.95
CA ARG A 98 5.16 -30.00 0.44
C ARG A 98 4.15 -31.06 0.01
N THR A 99 4.60 -32.15 -0.61
CA THR A 99 3.73 -33.25 -1.00
C THR A 99 3.10 -33.91 0.23
N ILE A 100 3.89 -34.11 1.29
CA ILE A 100 3.42 -34.66 2.57
C ILE A 100 2.40 -33.71 3.20
N TYR A 101 2.75 -32.43 3.35
CA TYR A 101 1.85 -31.40 3.88
C TYR A 101 0.53 -31.33 3.12
N PHE A 102 0.56 -31.36 1.78
CA PHE A 102 -0.68 -31.31 0.99
C PHE A 102 -1.53 -32.57 1.14
N LYS A 103 -0.91 -33.75 1.27
CA LYS A 103 -1.64 -35.00 1.53
C LYS A 103 -2.34 -34.95 2.89
N ASP A 104 -1.60 -34.59 3.93
CA ASP A 104 -2.12 -34.42 5.28
C ASP A 104 -3.28 -33.41 5.30
N TYR A 105 -3.09 -32.24 4.67
CA TYR A 105 -4.13 -31.23 4.55
C TYR A 105 -5.38 -31.75 3.81
N GLN A 106 -5.21 -32.53 2.74
CA GLN A 106 -6.34 -33.11 2.01
C GLN A 106 -7.11 -34.13 2.84
N GLU A 107 -6.41 -34.93 3.64
CA GLU A 107 -6.99 -35.94 4.51
C GLU A 107 -7.74 -35.31 5.68
N ASN A 108 -7.07 -34.43 6.42
CA ASN A 108 -7.63 -33.79 7.62
C ASN A 108 -8.73 -32.77 7.30
N HIS A 109 -8.74 -32.19 6.09
CA HIS A 109 -9.77 -31.24 5.67
C HIS A 109 -10.71 -31.79 4.59
N LYS A 110 -10.78 -33.12 4.42
CA LYS A 110 -11.55 -33.78 3.36
C LYS A 110 -12.99 -33.30 3.23
N GLU A 111 -13.73 -33.26 4.34
CA GLU A 111 -15.14 -32.85 4.33
C GLU A 111 -15.33 -31.37 3.93
N HIS A 112 -14.49 -30.49 4.48
CA HIS A 112 -14.49 -29.07 4.12
C HIS A 112 -14.18 -28.88 2.63
N LEU A 113 -13.14 -29.55 2.12
CA LEU A 113 -12.76 -29.50 0.71
C LEU A 113 -13.87 -30.02 -0.20
N GLN A 114 -14.56 -31.10 0.19
CA GLN A 114 -15.71 -31.60 -0.54
C GLN A 114 -16.87 -30.60 -0.55
N LYS A 115 -17.18 -29.96 0.57
CA LYS A 115 -18.24 -28.94 0.68
C LYS A 115 -17.93 -27.74 -0.22
N VAL A 116 -16.72 -27.22 -0.14
CA VAL A 116 -16.25 -26.10 -0.99
C VAL A 116 -16.26 -26.50 -2.47
N GLY A 117 -15.79 -27.71 -2.80
CA GLY A 117 -15.81 -28.26 -4.16
C GLY A 117 -17.21 -28.36 -4.74
N LYS A 118 -18.17 -28.90 -3.97
CA LYS A 118 -19.60 -28.98 -4.35
C LYS A 118 -20.18 -27.60 -4.60
N ALA A 119 -19.92 -26.64 -3.71
CA ALA A 119 -20.40 -25.26 -3.85
C ALA A 119 -19.83 -24.58 -5.10
N TRP A 120 -18.51 -24.71 -5.34
CA TRP A 120 -17.86 -24.18 -6.53
C TRP A 120 -18.42 -24.80 -7.81
N TYR A 121 -18.61 -26.12 -7.84
CA TYR A 121 -19.20 -26.82 -9.00
C TYR A 121 -20.62 -26.35 -9.27
N LYS A 122 -21.48 -26.24 -8.24
CA LYS A 122 -22.86 -25.76 -8.40
C LYS A 122 -22.91 -24.36 -9.02
N LYS A 123 -22.05 -23.45 -8.54
CA LYS A 123 -21.92 -22.08 -9.09
C LYS A 123 -21.37 -22.06 -10.52
N ASN A 124 -20.47 -22.98 -10.87
CA ASN A 124 -19.79 -23.01 -12.17
C ASN A 124 -20.42 -23.98 -13.19
N LYS A 125 -21.48 -24.71 -12.84
CA LYS A 125 -22.05 -25.82 -13.63
C LYS A 125 -22.31 -25.45 -15.09
N ARG A 126 -22.93 -24.30 -15.35
CA ARG A 126 -23.23 -23.82 -16.71
C ARG A 126 -21.96 -23.55 -17.52
N ARG A 127 -20.99 -22.84 -16.93
CA ARG A 127 -19.68 -22.55 -17.54
C ARG A 127 -18.92 -23.83 -17.89
N LEU A 128 -18.92 -24.81 -16.97
CA LEU A 128 -18.25 -26.10 -17.19
C LEU A 128 -18.93 -26.91 -18.31
N LYS A 129 -20.27 -26.91 -18.37
CA LYS A 129 -21.03 -27.57 -19.45
C LYS A 129 -20.75 -26.93 -20.82
N LYS A 130 -20.75 -25.60 -20.89
CA LYS A 130 -20.41 -24.86 -22.11
C LYS A 130 -19.00 -25.21 -22.60
N LYS A 131 -17.99 -25.11 -21.73
CA LYS A 131 -16.60 -25.45 -22.07
C LYS A 131 -16.45 -26.90 -22.53
N ARG A 132 -17.18 -27.84 -21.92
CA ARG A 132 -17.17 -29.25 -22.35
C ARG A 132 -17.76 -29.43 -23.74
N LEU A 133 -18.80 -28.68 -24.10
CA LEU A 133 -19.40 -28.71 -25.43
C LEU A 133 -18.45 -28.11 -26.47
N GLU A 134 -17.84 -26.95 -26.17
CA GLU A 134 -16.83 -26.31 -27.02
C GLU A 134 -15.67 -27.25 -27.34
N LEU A 135 -15.14 -27.95 -26.32
CA LEU A 135 -14.07 -28.94 -26.54
C LEU A 135 -14.50 -30.11 -27.43
N LYS A 136 -15.76 -30.56 -27.32
CA LYS A 136 -16.31 -31.63 -28.18
C LYS A 136 -16.54 -31.19 -29.62
N VAL A 137 -16.86 -29.91 -29.82
CA VAL A 137 -17.05 -29.33 -31.15
C VAL A 137 -15.69 -29.11 -31.81
N ASN A 138 -14.69 -28.64 -31.06
CA ASN A 138 -13.34 -28.40 -31.58
C ASN A 138 -12.49 -29.68 -31.71
N SER A 139 -12.98 -30.82 -31.20
CA SER A 139 -12.34 -32.13 -31.36
C SER A 139 -12.99 -32.99 -32.46
N LYS A 140 -13.92 -32.42 -33.23
CA LYS A 140 -14.53 -33.00 -34.43
C LYS A 140 -14.06 -32.21 -35.64
#